data_AF-N9M6U7-F1
#
_entry.id   AF-N9M6U7-F1
#
_cell.length_a   1.000
_cell.length_b   1.000
_cell.length_c   1.000
_cell.angle_alpha   90.00
_cell.angle_beta   90.00
_cell.angle_gamma   90.00
#
_symmetry.space_group_name_H-M   'P 1'
#
loop_
_entity.id
_entity.type
_entity.pdbx_description
1 polymer ?
#
loop_
_entity_poly.entity_id
_entity_poly.type
_entity_poly.pdbx_seq_one_letter_code
_entity_poly.pdbx_strand_id
1 'polypeptide(L)'
;MSDLSFDRLYEYFCKVPSVQKNLIDAYGTDGAQAWWFKFQINVAHPLAWQTVQELGHVLNYISKNERLPTQFLPVSPPPYMNGEAKDFLSWVIQCNHADFPPDVVCDWLEARLPNPVEDESQWKIKTDLSELDELSDKDLDELVPPNPGQN
;
A
#
# COMPACT_ATOMS: atom_id res chain seq x y z
N MET A 1 9.82 11.33 -25.10
CA MET A 1 9.39 10.53 -23.95
C MET A 1 8.86 11.53 -22.95
N SER A 2 7.59 11.42 -22.57
CA SER A 2 7.04 12.29 -21.52
C SER A 2 7.85 12.06 -20.25
N ASP A 3 8.40 13.11 -19.67
CA ASP A 3 8.98 13.04 -18.33
C ASP A 3 7.93 12.42 -17.40
N LEU A 4 8.28 11.34 -16.72
CA LEU A 4 7.38 10.70 -15.75
C LEU A 4 7.11 11.71 -14.63
N SER A 5 5.83 11.99 -14.36
CA SER A 5 5.44 12.78 -13.20
C SER A 5 5.37 11.89 -11.96
N PHE A 6 5.89 12.39 -10.84
CA PHE A 6 5.77 11.75 -9.52
C PHE A 6 4.88 12.55 -8.58
N ASP A 7 4.36 13.70 -9.02
CA ASP A 7 3.71 14.68 -8.14
C ASP A 7 2.48 14.09 -7.44
N ARG A 8 1.61 13.39 -8.18
CA ARG A 8 0.42 12.76 -7.59
C ARG A 8 0.79 11.67 -6.58
N LEU A 9 1.74 10.81 -6.94
CA LEU A 9 2.19 9.74 -6.06
C LEU A 9 2.85 10.31 -4.79
N TYR A 10 3.64 11.38 -4.94
CA TYR A 10 4.25 12.11 -3.83
C TYR A 10 3.20 12.71 -2.90
N GLU A 11 2.21 13.42 -3.46
CA GLU A 11 1.10 14.02 -2.71
C GLU A 11 0.25 12.96 -2.00
N TYR A 12 0.02 11.81 -2.64
CA TYR A 12 -0.66 10.68 -2.04
C TYR A 12 0.08 10.18 -0.79
N PHE A 13 1.38 9.88 -0.90
CA PHE A 13 2.17 9.39 0.23
C PHE A 13 2.40 10.44 1.31
N CYS A 14 2.32 11.74 0.99
CA CYS A 14 2.32 12.81 1.98
C CYS A 14 1.10 12.77 2.90
N LYS A 15 -0.03 12.18 2.45
CA LYS A 15 -1.28 12.07 3.22
C LYS A 15 -1.41 10.74 3.98
N VAL A 16 -0.66 9.71 3.59
CA VAL A 16 -0.67 8.41 4.28
C VAL A 16 -0.18 8.60 5.74
N PRO A 17 -0.99 8.25 6.76
CA PRO A 17 -0.71 8.60 8.16
C PRO A 17 0.65 8.11 8.69
N SER A 18 1.06 6.91 8.29
CA SER A 18 2.31 6.29 8.72
C SER A 18 3.53 6.67 7.87
N VAL A 19 3.36 7.45 6.81
CA VAL A 19 4.45 7.91 5.92
C VAL A 19 4.66 9.41 6.12
N GLN A 20 3.76 10.25 5.60
CA GLN A 20 3.87 11.71 5.67
C GLN A 20 5.09 12.26 4.89
N LYS A 21 5.07 13.57 4.64
CA LYS A 21 6.03 14.26 3.77
C LYS A 21 7.51 14.04 4.16
N ASN A 22 7.81 14.02 5.45
CA ASN A 22 9.17 13.94 5.98
C ASN A 22 9.80 12.54 5.87
N LEU A 23 9.01 11.51 5.55
CA LEU A 23 9.52 10.15 5.37
C LEU A 23 9.65 9.75 3.90
N ILE A 24 9.40 10.66 2.96
CA ILE A 24 9.70 10.42 1.55
C ILE A 24 11.19 10.69 1.33
N ASP A 25 11.94 9.65 0.97
CA ASP A 25 13.41 9.72 0.84
C ASP A 25 13.81 10.30 -0.52
N ALA A 26 13.37 9.64 -1.60
CA ALA A 26 13.74 9.99 -2.98
C ALA A 26 12.88 9.20 -3.99
N TYR A 27 12.88 9.65 -5.24
CA TYR A 27 12.27 8.96 -6.36
C TYR A 27 13.02 9.31 -7.65
N GLY A 28 12.85 8.50 -8.68
CA GLY A 28 13.50 8.76 -9.96
C GLY A 28 13.26 7.69 -11.01
N THR A 29 13.93 7.87 -12.14
CA THR A 29 13.90 6.98 -13.30
C THR A 29 15.32 6.57 -13.70
N ASP A 30 15.45 5.45 -14.40
CA ASP A 30 16.69 5.05 -15.09
C ASP A 30 16.95 5.85 -16.38
N GLY A 31 16.05 6.76 -16.75
CA GLY A 31 16.11 7.55 -17.98
C GLY A 31 15.54 6.81 -19.21
N ALA A 32 14.94 5.64 -19.01
CA ALA A 32 14.25 4.86 -20.02
C ALA A 32 12.81 4.57 -19.59
N GLN A 33 12.56 3.40 -19.02
CA GLN A 33 11.23 2.90 -18.69
C GLN A 33 11.07 2.48 -17.23
N ALA A 34 12.17 2.39 -16.48
CA ALA A 34 12.12 2.01 -15.08
C ALA A 34 12.01 3.25 -14.19
N TRP A 35 11.21 3.12 -13.14
CA TRP A 35 11.08 4.13 -12.11
C TRP A 35 11.02 3.50 -10.72
N TRP A 36 11.36 4.30 -9.72
CA TRP A 36 11.32 3.90 -8.32
C TRP A 36 10.89 5.07 -7.44
N PHE A 37 10.25 4.75 -6.31
CA PHE A 37 9.81 5.67 -5.29
C PHE A 37 10.15 5.09 -3.92
N LYS A 38 11.01 5.77 -3.17
CA LYS A 38 11.57 5.34 -1.89
C LYS A 38 11.06 6.22 -0.75
N PHE A 39 10.60 5.59 0.31
CA PHE A 39 10.11 6.24 1.52
C PHE A 39 10.29 5.34 2.73
N GLN A 40 10.03 5.90 3.91
CA GLN A 40 9.99 5.18 5.18
C GLN A 40 8.56 5.12 5.67
N ILE A 41 8.24 4.06 6.41
CA ILE A 41 7.01 3.94 7.19
C ILE A 41 7.43 4.07 8.64
N ASN A 42 6.83 5.01 9.37
CA ASN A 42 7.03 5.15 10.80
C ASN A 42 6.54 3.88 11.50
N VAL A 43 7.46 2.96 11.81
CA VAL A 43 7.18 1.66 12.42
C VAL A 43 6.56 1.75 13.83
N ALA A 44 6.66 2.92 14.48
CA ALA A 44 6.01 3.18 15.76
C ALA A 44 4.56 3.66 15.61
N HIS A 45 4.13 4.01 14.39
CA HIS A 45 2.75 4.42 14.13
C HIS A 45 1.80 3.22 14.29
N PRO A 46 0.62 3.37 14.95
CA PRO A 46 -0.33 2.26 15.13
C PRO A 46 -0.75 1.57 13.82
N LEU A 47 -0.81 2.33 12.73
CA LEU A 47 -1.15 1.84 11.39
C LEU A 47 0.03 1.37 10.54
N ALA A 48 1.26 1.31 11.08
CA ALA A 48 2.46 1.02 10.29
C ALA A 48 2.35 -0.32 9.54
N TRP A 49 2.04 -1.39 10.27
CA TRP A 49 1.95 -2.73 9.69
C TRP A 49 0.68 -2.93 8.85
N GLN A 50 -0.41 -2.24 9.19
CA GLN A 50 -1.59 -2.17 8.31
C GLN A 50 -1.22 -1.53 6.97
N THR A 51 -0.47 -0.42 7.00
CA THR A 51 0.00 0.26 5.78
C THR A 51 0.86 -0.68 4.93
N VAL A 52 1.79 -1.41 5.55
CA VAL A 52 2.62 -2.41 4.85
C VAL A 52 1.76 -3.50 4.22
N GLN A 53 0.77 -4.01 4.95
CA GLN A 53 -0.14 -5.07 4.48
C GLN A 53 -0.96 -4.60 3.28
N GLU A 54 -1.59 -3.43 3.38
CA GLU A 54 -2.44 -2.86 2.33
C GLU A 54 -1.64 -2.50 1.07
N LEU A 55 -0.48 -1.86 1.24
CA LEU A 55 0.42 -1.58 0.11
C LEU A 55 0.96 -2.87 -0.52
N GLY A 56 1.28 -3.88 0.30
CA GLY A 56 1.68 -5.19 -0.16
C GLY A 56 0.60 -5.87 -1.00
N HIS A 57 -0.67 -5.76 -0.57
CA HIS A 57 -1.80 -6.24 -1.35
C HIS A 57 -1.91 -5.47 -2.67
N VAL A 58 -2.09 -4.15 -2.65
CA VAL A 58 -2.34 -3.37 -3.87
C VAL A 58 -1.16 -3.45 -4.85
N LEU A 59 0.07 -3.27 -4.38
CA LEU A 59 1.24 -3.09 -5.25
C LEU A 59 1.90 -4.39 -5.68
N ASN A 60 1.73 -5.49 -4.95
CA ASN A 60 2.30 -6.78 -5.32
C ASN A 60 1.25 -7.76 -5.84
N TYR A 61 0.06 -7.83 -5.22
CA TYR A 61 -0.95 -8.86 -5.52
C TYR A 61 -2.37 -8.41 -5.17
N ILE A 62 -3.12 -7.95 -6.16
CA ILE A 62 -4.51 -7.52 -5.98
C ILE A 62 -5.47 -8.71 -5.88
N SER A 63 -5.06 -9.88 -6.38
CA SER A 63 -5.85 -11.10 -6.31
C SER A 63 -4.97 -12.34 -6.45
N LYS A 64 -5.54 -13.53 -6.24
CA LYS A 64 -4.89 -14.82 -6.60
C LYS A 64 -4.51 -14.89 -8.09
N ASN A 65 -5.13 -14.05 -8.93
CA ASN A 65 -5.03 -14.13 -10.39
C ASN A 65 -4.51 -12.86 -11.07
N GLU A 66 -4.30 -11.74 -10.35
CA GLU A 66 -3.86 -10.47 -10.93
C GLU A 66 -2.68 -9.89 -10.17
N ARG A 67 -1.54 -9.82 -10.88
CA ARG A 67 -0.29 -9.27 -10.38
C ARG A 67 0.02 -7.99 -11.16
N LEU A 68 0.15 -6.88 -10.43
CA LEU A 68 0.64 -5.65 -11.03
C LEU A 68 2.12 -5.77 -11.44
N PRO A 69 2.58 -5.02 -12.45
CA PRO A 69 3.99 -5.00 -12.85
C PRO A 69 4.88 -4.23 -11.85
N THR A 70 4.32 -3.74 -10.75
CA THR A 70 5.05 -3.10 -9.64
C THR A 70 5.64 -4.13 -8.67
N GLN A 71 6.62 -3.67 -7.91
CA GLN A 71 7.15 -4.38 -6.76
C GLN A 71 7.25 -3.40 -5.59
N PHE A 72 6.72 -3.81 -4.44
CA PHE A 72 6.85 -3.15 -3.15
C PHE A 72 7.68 -4.03 -2.22
N LEU A 73 8.86 -3.55 -1.83
CA LEU A 73 9.86 -4.31 -1.09
C LEU A 73 10.53 -3.47 0.02
N PRO A 74 10.87 -4.09 1.16
CA PRO A 74 11.70 -3.45 2.17
C PRO A 74 13.15 -3.33 1.67
N VAL A 75 13.81 -2.24 2.02
CA VAL A 75 15.22 -2.00 1.77
C VAL A 75 15.88 -1.40 3.01
N SER A 76 17.17 -1.66 3.20
CA SER A 76 17.95 -1.08 4.29
C SER A 76 19.39 -0.84 3.86
N PRO A 77 20.13 0.04 4.54
CA PRO A 77 21.56 0.19 4.34
C PRO A 77 22.32 -1.11 4.60
N PRO A 78 23.56 -1.24 4.08
CA PRO A 78 24.43 -2.37 4.37
C PRO A 78 24.57 -2.62 5.88
N PRO A 79 24.74 -3.88 6.34
CA PRO A 79 24.70 -4.24 7.76
C PRO A 79 25.62 -3.40 8.67
N TYR A 80 26.76 -2.96 8.15
CA TYR A 80 27.74 -2.15 8.90
C TYR A 80 27.37 -0.66 9.04
N MET A 81 26.31 -0.20 8.35
CA MET A 81 25.72 1.14 8.47
C MET A 81 24.26 1.09 8.93
N ASN A 82 23.77 -0.11 9.29
CA ASN A 82 22.38 -0.33 9.66
C ASN A 82 22.22 -0.26 11.19
N GLY A 83 21.00 -0.04 11.64
CA GLY A 83 20.65 0.08 13.05
C GLY A 83 19.23 -0.40 13.30
N GLU A 84 18.53 0.28 14.21
CA GLU A 84 17.13 -0.05 14.50
C GLU A 84 16.24 0.22 13.28
N ALA A 85 15.22 -0.63 13.09
CA ALA A 85 14.32 -0.53 11.94
C ALA A 85 13.67 0.86 11.82
N LYS A 86 13.36 1.51 12.94
CA LYS A 86 12.73 2.85 12.96
C LYS A 86 13.56 3.95 12.30
N ASP A 87 14.89 3.77 12.23
CA ASP A 87 15.82 4.77 11.73
C ASP A 87 16.38 4.40 10.34
N PHE A 88 16.31 3.12 9.95
CA PHE A 88 17.03 2.60 8.78
C PHE A 88 16.21 1.70 7.85
N LEU A 89 14.99 1.31 8.23
CA LEU A 89 14.11 0.55 7.35
C LEU A 89 13.37 1.51 6.41
N SER A 90 13.58 1.33 5.12
CA SER A 90 12.82 2.00 4.07
C SER A 90 12.07 0.97 3.23
N TRP A 91 11.20 1.46 2.36
CA TRP A 91 10.52 0.68 1.36
C TRP A 91 10.69 1.33 -0.01
N VAL A 92 10.70 0.50 -1.04
CA VAL A 92 10.75 0.93 -2.43
C VAL A 92 9.56 0.37 -3.17
N ILE A 93 8.87 1.25 -3.90
CA ILE A 93 7.99 0.88 -5.00
C ILE A 93 8.82 1.03 -6.27
N GLN A 94 8.86 0.01 -7.10
CA GLN A 94 9.54 0.07 -8.39
C GLN A 94 8.72 -0.61 -9.48
N CYS A 95 8.85 -0.10 -10.70
CA CYS A 95 8.27 -0.70 -11.88
C CYS A 95 9.20 -0.50 -13.08
N ASN A 96 9.20 -1.45 -14.01
CA ASN A 96 9.98 -1.42 -15.24
C ASN A 96 9.10 -1.55 -16.50
N HIS A 97 7.78 -1.39 -16.35
CA HIS A 97 6.81 -1.52 -17.43
C HIS A 97 6.44 -0.14 -17.98
N ALA A 98 6.65 0.08 -19.27
CA ALA A 98 6.47 1.39 -19.92
C ALA A 98 5.04 1.95 -19.76
N ASP A 99 4.01 1.08 -19.84
CA ASP A 99 2.60 1.48 -19.71
C ASP A 99 2.12 1.58 -18.25
N PHE A 100 3.04 1.55 -17.28
CA PHE A 100 2.70 1.61 -15.86
C PHE A 100 3.47 2.74 -15.14
N PRO A 101 3.20 4.02 -15.48
CA PRO A 101 3.86 5.17 -14.86
C PRO A 101 3.38 5.38 -13.41
N PRO A 102 4.07 6.24 -12.62
CA PRO A 102 3.70 6.53 -11.23
C PRO A 102 2.24 6.98 -11.04
N ASP A 103 1.70 7.77 -11.98
CA ASP A 103 0.31 8.23 -11.93
C ASP A 103 -0.70 7.08 -11.98
N VAL A 104 -0.44 6.06 -12.80
CA VAL A 104 -1.30 4.86 -12.86
C VAL A 104 -1.28 4.14 -11.52
N VAL A 105 -0.12 4.03 -10.87
CA VAL A 105 -0.01 3.43 -9.54
C VAL A 105 -0.86 4.20 -8.52
N CYS A 106 -0.84 5.53 -8.61
CA CYS A 106 -1.67 6.39 -7.77
C CYS A 106 -3.16 6.07 -7.95
N ASP A 107 -3.63 5.89 -9.18
CA ASP A 107 -5.03 5.51 -9.45
C ASP A 107 -5.40 4.16 -8.82
N TRP A 108 -4.50 3.17 -8.86
CA TRP A 108 -4.72 1.87 -8.22
C TRP A 108 -4.80 1.98 -6.69
N LEU A 109 -3.95 2.83 -6.09
CA LEU A 109 -3.94 3.09 -4.64
C LEU A 109 -5.22 3.83 -4.22
N GLU A 110 -5.59 4.91 -4.90
CA GLU A 110 -6.79 5.70 -4.61
C GLU A 110 -8.10 4.90 -4.77
N ALA A 111 -8.12 3.92 -5.68
CA ALA A 111 -9.28 3.07 -5.91
C ALA A 111 -9.47 1.94 -4.88
N ARG A 112 -8.44 1.61 -4.08
CA ARG A 112 -8.44 0.41 -3.22
C ARG A 112 -8.13 0.68 -1.76
N LEU A 113 -7.38 1.73 -1.48
CA LEU A 113 -7.06 2.16 -0.14
C LEU A 113 -8.09 3.20 0.34
N PRO A 114 -8.09 3.53 1.64
CA PRO A 114 -9.00 4.53 2.19
C PRO A 114 -9.04 5.82 1.37
N ASN A 115 -10.24 6.37 1.22
CA ASN A 115 -10.47 7.62 0.52
C ASN A 115 -11.50 8.46 1.30
N PRO A 116 -11.06 9.50 2.05
CA PRO A 116 -9.71 10.07 2.07
C PRO A 116 -8.65 9.18 2.75
N VAL A 117 -7.43 9.19 2.20
CA VAL A 117 -6.31 8.33 2.66
C VAL A 117 -5.74 8.77 4.01
N GLU A 118 -5.91 10.03 4.36
CA GLU A 118 -5.49 10.61 5.65
C GLU A 118 -6.39 10.23 6.83
N ASP A 119 -7.58 9.67 6.58
CA ASP A 119 -8.52 9.29 7.65
C ASP A 119 -8.12 7.96 8.29
N GLU A 120 -7.41 8.04 9.42
CA GLU A 120 -6.95 6.88 10.21
C GLU A 120 -8.06 5.89 10.58
N SER A 121 -9.32 6.34 10.69
CA SER A 121 -10.42 5.46 11.05
C SER A 121 -10.76 4.45 9.95
N GLN A 122 -10.53 4.83 8.69
CA GLN A 122 -10.80 3.98 7.53
C GLN A 122 -9.73 2.92 7.29
N TRP A 123 -8.53 3.09 7.87
CA TRP A 123 -7.47 2.08 7.82
C TRP A 123 -7.70 0.92 8.78
N LYS A 124 -8.56 1.10 9.79
CA LYS A 124 -8.83 0.06 10.79
C LYS A 124 -9.84 -0.92 10.19
N ILE A 125 -9.36 -2.09 9.78
CA ILE A 125 -10.25 -3.21 9.50
C ILE A 125 -11.00 -3.54 10.79
N LYS A 126 -12.33 -3.67 10.73
CA LYS A 126 -13.14 -4.19 11.83
C LYS A 126 -12.69 -5.64 12.10
N THR A 127 -11.78 -5.81 13.05
CA THR A 127 -11.35 -7.13 13.55
C THR A 127 -12.20 -7.60 14.71
N ASP A 128 -13.01 -6.71 15.28
CA ASP A 128 -13.97 -7.05 16.31
C ASP A 128 -15.19 -7.70 15.65
N LEU A 129 -15.23 -9.02 15.74
CA LEU A 129 -16.31 -9.86 15.23
C LEU A 129 -17.34 -10.14 16.32
N SER A 130 -17.27 -9.51 17.50
CA SER A 130 -18.31 -9.66 18.53
C SER A 130 -19.70 -9.23 18.02
N GLU A 131 -19.75 -8.32 17.05
CA GLU A 131 -20.97 -7.98 16.31
C GLU A 131 -21.56 -9.19 15.56
N LEU A 132 -20.73 -10.17 15.13
CA LEU A 132 -21.20 -11.41 14.52
C LEU A 132 -21.79 -12.40 15.54
N ASP A 133 -21.37 -12.34 16.81
CA ASP A 133 -21.94 -13.17 17.88
C ASP A 133 -23.38 -12.73 18.25
N GLU A 134 -23.75 -11.50 17.88
CA GLU A 134 -25.10 -10.94 18.06
C GLU A 134 -26.04 -11.20 16.86
N LEU A 135 -25.51 -11.70 15.73
CA LEU A 135 -26.31 -12.01 14.54
C LEU A 135 -27.00 -13.36 14.68
N SER A 136 -28.24 -13.47 14.19
CA SER A 136 -28.94 -14.75 14.17
C SER A 136 -28.41 -15.64 13.04
N ASP A 137 -28.58 -16.97 13.16
CA ASP A 137 -28.22 -17.94 12.12
C ASP A 137 -28.74 -17.55 10.72
N LYS A 138 -29.94 -16.92 10.67
CA LYS A 138 -30.52 -16.43 9.42
C LYS A 138 -29.78 -15.24 8.82
N ASP A 139 -29.32 -14.31 9.67
CA ASP A 139 -28.59 -13.12 9.22
C ASP A 139 -27.17 -13.50 8.76
N LEU A 140 -26.58 -14.53 9.38
CA LEU A 140 -25.30 -15.12 8.98
C LEU A 140 -25.40 -15.86 7.64
N ASP A 141 -26.47 -16.62 7.41
CA ASP A 141 -26.74 -17.31 6.15
C ASP A 141 -26.95 -16.35 4.96
N GLU A 142 -27.41 -15.11 5.20
CA GLU A 142 -27.51 -14.07 4.16
C GLU A 142 -26.15 -13.45 3.82
N LEU A 143 -25.25 -13.31 4.80
CA LEU A 143 -23.92 -12.73 4.63
C LEU A 143 -22.91 -13.72 4.04
N VAL A 144 -22.98 -14.99 4.43
CA VAL A 144 -22.13 -16.07 3.92
C VAL A 144 -23.03 -17.24 3.55
N PRO A 145 -23.65 -17.21 2.35
CA PRO A 145 -24.53 -18.28 1.95
C PRO A 145 -23.77 -19.61 1.93
N PRO A 146 -24.39 -20.73 2.35
CA PRO A 146 -23.72 -22.02 2.52
C PRO A 146 -23.14 -22.59 1.22
N ASN A 147 -23.39 -21.95 0.07
CA ASN A 147 -22.83 -22.32 -1.22
C ASN A 147 -22.41 -21.07 -2.04
N PRO A 148 -21.23 -20.47 -1.79
CA PRO A 148 -20.80 -19.20 -2.40
C PRO A 148 -20.48 -19.23 -3.91
N GLY A 149 -20.97 -20.21 -4.68
CA GLY A 149 -20.49 -20.48 -6.04
C GLY A 149 -21.54 -20.96 -7.05
N GLN A 150 -22.82 -20.71 -6.83
CA GLN A 150 -23.85 -20.95 -7.85
C GLN A 150 -24.49 -19.63 -8.28
N ASN A 151 -23.79 -18.91 -9.15
CA ASN A 151 -24.36 -18.02 -10.15
C ASN A 151 -23.46 -18.03 -11.39
#